data_AF-A0A812IBZ1-F1
#
_entry.id   AF-A0A812IBZ1-F1
#
_cell.length_a   1.000
_cell.length_b   1.000
_cell.length_c   1.000
_cell.angle_alpha   90.00
_cell.angle_beta   90.00
_cell.angle_gamma   90.00
#
_symmetry.space_group_name_H-M   'P 1'
#
loop_
_entity.id
_entity.type
_entity.pdbx_description
1 polymer ?
#
loop_
_entity_poly.entity_id
_entity_poly.type
_entity_poly.pdbx_seq_one_letter_code
_entity_poly.pdbx_strand_id
1 'polypeptide(L)'
;MTSLPNWSSCPRLRMLGIKDNSLTSVDGCLLPDCLEWLIAAGNQIAELPNIGRLGKVRKLMLSHNRLTCKALSSVAGMASLEMIRVAANMLEEFPSVLLKHPRLAWVAVGGNPFAEGALSRHLAEGPQSLDFSEVTLGEKLGSGAGATVHEGTWRERKVAVKIWDSECFSDGTARTEWAANRVASQPGHPCLVAVFGTFEEPRRGMVLELLEGAKAAAGPPTFQTVTRDALPCHGGPGPTYSVTAARRIAAHVAAAGAYLHSKGLMHGDIYLHNTLVVLDGLKDASAVKDVRLSDFGAAAAVDDPDLRRLEVRSFGWLLQDLLESHAEPRNDGEVATLELMKEIRVRCGSMEPQELPCFEGILQQLQG
;
A
#
# COMPACT_ATOMS: atom_id res chain seq x y z
N MET A 1 14.39 -23.87 6.42
CA MET A 1 15.15 -24.11 5.17
C MET A 1 16.38 -23.21 5.15
N THR A 2 17.57 -23.76 4.85
CA THR A 2 18.85 -23.01 4.79
C THR A 2 19.42 -22.90 3.38
N SER A 3 18.95 -23.71 2.43
CA SER A 3 19.28 -23.63 1.02
C SER A 3 18.03 -23.81 0.16
N LEU A 4 18.03 -23.22 -1.04
CA LEU A 4 16.90 -23.23 -1.96
C LEU A 4 16.92 -24.54 -2.78
N PRO A 5 15.86 -25.38 -2.74
CA PRO A 5 15.67 -26.48 -3.69
C PRO A 5 15.62 -25.98 -5.14
N ASN A 6 15.93 -26.87 -6.09
CA ASN A 6 15.80 -26.57 -7.51
C ASN A 6 14.36 -26.83 -8.00
N TRP A 7 13.62 -25.76 -8.28
CA TRP A 7 12.27 -25.78 -8.87
C TRP A 7 12.23 -25.27 -10.32
N SER A 8 13.39 -25.06 -10.96
CA SER A 8 13.47 -24.59 -12.35
C SER A 8 12.65 -25.41 -13.34
N SER A 9 12.47 -26.71 -13.05
CA SER A 9 11.73 -27.67 -13.88
C SER A 9 10.24 -27.76 -13.55
N CYS A 10 9.66 -26.83 -12.77
CA CYS A 10 8.25 -26.82 -12.42
C CYS A 10 7.45 -25.85 -13.32
N PRO A 11 6.94 -26.28 -14.50
CA PRO A 11 6.40 -25.37 -15.53
C PRO A 11 5.05 -24.72 -15.18
N ARG A 12 4.43 -25.12 -14.06
CA ARG A 12 3.14 -24.59 -13.59
C ARG A 12 3.24 -23.82 -12.28
N LEU A 13 4.45 -23.69 -11.70
CA LEU A 13 4.65 -22.99 -10.44
C LEU A 13 4.63 -21.48 -10.68
N ARG A 14 3.48 -20.84 -10.43
CA ARG A 14 3.27 -19.40 -10.58
C ARG A 14 3.47 -18.61 -9.29
N MET A 15 3.26 -19.25 -8.14
CA MET A 15 3.48 -18.65 -6.82
C MET A 15 4.37 -19.55 -5.98
N LEU A 16 5.43 -18.97 -5.41
CA LEU A 16 6.32 -19.64 -4.47
C LEU A 16 6.41 -18.83 -3.18
N GLY A 17 6.01 -19.46 -2.08
CA GLY A 17 6.18 -18.95 -0.72
C GLY A 17 7.24 -19.73 0.05
N ILE A 18 8.30 -19.04 0.47
CA ILE A 18 9.43 -19.55 1.27
C ILE A 18 9.68 -18.66 2.49
N LYS A 19 8.59 -18.10 3.05
CA LYS A 19 8.59 -17.17 4.19
C LYS A 19 9.17 -17.82 5.46
N ASP A 20 9.73 -17.02 6.35
CA ASP A 20 10.11 -17.41 7.73
C ASP A 20 11.08 -18.61 7.75
N ASN A 21 12.13 -18.52 6.94
CA ASN A 21 13.19 -19.52 6.82
C ASN A 21 14.56 -18.89 7.18
N SER A 22 15.66 -19.56 6.84
CA SER A 22 17.02 -19.08 7.12
C SER A 22 17.86 -19.02 5.85
N LEU A 23 17.23 -18.66 4.73
CA LEU A 23 17.92 -18.51 3.45
C LEU A 23 18.80 -17.26 3.48
N THR A 24 20.04 -17.38 3.02
CA THR A 24 20.98 -16.25 2.89
C THR A 24 21.06 -15.71 1.46
N SER A 25 20.60 -16.49 0.48
CA SER A 25 20.52 -16.09 -0.92
C SER A 25 19.33 -16.76 -1.62
N VAL A 26 18.86 -16.13 -2.70
CA VAL A 26 17.87 -16.71 -3.62
C VAL A 26 18.42 -16.61 -5.03
N ASP A 27 18.84 -17.74 -5.59
CA ASP A 27 19.33 -17.82 -6.97
C ASP A 27 18.16 -18.01 -7.94
N GLY A 28 17.99 -17.06 -8.86
CA GLY A 28 16.97 -17.13 -9.90
C GLY A 28 17.09 -18.36 -10.80
N CYS A 29 18.28 -18.96 -10.95
CA CYS A 29 18.47 -20.18 -11.75
C CYS A 29 17.79 -21.43 -11.16
N LEU A 30 17.46 -21.40 -9.87
CA LEU A 30 16.76 -22.48 -9.18
C LEU A 30 15.24 -22.30 -9.22
N LEU A 31 14.76 -21.20 -9.80
CA LEU A 31 13.35 -20.85 -9.88
C LEU A 31 12.85 -20.97 -11.33
N PRO A 32 11.57 -21.33 -11.54
CA PRO A 32 11.03 -21.47 -12.88
C PRO A 32 10.73 -20.11 -13.52
N ASP A 33 10.98 -19.98 -14.83
CA ASP A 33 10.71 -18.75 -15.58
C ASP A 33 9.20 -18.41 -15.70
N CYS A 34 8.31 -19.33 -15.29
CA CYS A 34 6.86 -19.12 -15.21
C CYS A 34 6.39 -18.45 -13.90
N LEU A 35 7.29 -18.18 -12.96
CA LEU A 35 6.95 -17.62 -11.66
C LEU A 35 6.43 -16.18 -11.80
N GLU A 36 5.34 -15.88 -11.11
CA GLU A 36 4.70 -14.55 -11.08
C GLU A 36 4.78 -13.91 -9.68
N TRP A 37 4.78 -14.74 -8.63
CA TRP A 37 4.84 -14.31 -7.23
C TRP A 37 5.98 -15.02 -6.51
N LEU A 38 6.87 -14.24 -5.92
CA LEU A 38 7.93 -14.74 -5.04
C LEU A 38 7.80 -14.11 -3.67
N ILE A 39 7.47 -14.91 -2.66
CA ILE A 39 7.33 -14.50 -1.26
C ILE A 39 8.45 -15.14 -0.45
N ALA A 40 9.48 -14.35 -0.13
CA ALA A 40 10.66 -14.78 0.62
C ALA A 40 10.95 -13.88 1.83
N ALA A 41 9.91 -13.27 2.40
CA ALA A 41 10.01 -12.43 3.60
C ALA A 41 10.42 -13.23 4.84
N GLY A 42 11.07 -12.59 5.81
CA GLY A 42 11.47 -13.23 7.07
C GLY A 42 12.59 -14.26 6.88
N ASN A 43 13.62 -13.92 6.11
CA ASN A 43 14.80 -14.75 5.90
C ASN A 43 16.07 -13.97 6.29
N GLN A 44 17.25 -14.43 5.86
CA GLN A 44 18.53 -13.75 6.07
C GLN A 44 19.15 -13.36 4.71
N ILE A 45 18.32 -13.14 3.69
CA ILE A 45 18.75 -12.96 2.31
C ILE A 45 19.56 -11.68 2.19
N ALA A 46 20.82 -11.82 1.80
CA ALA A 46 21.72 -10.71 1.47
C ALA A 46 22.00 -10.62 -0.03
N GLU A 47 21.76 -11.71 -0.78
CA GLU A 47 22.12 -11.83 -2.19
C GLU A 47 20.99 -12.41 -3.03
N LEU A 48 20.86 -11.89 -4.26
CA LEU A 48 19.83 -12.29 -5.24
C LEU A 48 20.48 -12.64 -6.60
N PRO A 49 21.39 -13.63 -6.65
CA PRO A 49 22.06 -13.98 -7.90
C PRO A 49 21.05 -14.39 -8.98
N ASN A 50 21.28 -13.95 -10.21
CA ASN A 50 20.44 -14.26 -11.37
C ASN A 50 18.94 -13.92 -11.25
N ILE A 51 18.49 -13.20 -10.20
CA ILE A 51 17.06 -12.96 -9.97
C ILE A 51 16.40 -12.19 -11.13
N GLY A 52 17.17 -11.33 -11.79
CA GLY A 52 16.75 -10.55 -12.95
C GLY A 52 16.22 -11.38 -14.12
N ARG A 53 16.53 -12.68 -14.20
CA ARG A 53 16.01 -13.56 -15.26
C ARG A 53 14.51 -13.84 -15.14
N LEU A 54 13.93 -13.66 -13.95
CA LEU A 54 12.54 -13.99 -13.66
C LEU A 54 11.59 -12.92 -14.22
N GLY A 55 11.57 -12.78 -15.56
CA GLY A 55 10.89 -11.71 -16.27
C GLY A 55 9.36 -11.72 -16.17
N LYS A 56 8.76 -12.78 -15.62
CA LYS A 56 7.30 -12.88 -15.37
C LYS A 56 6.89 -12.55 -13.94
N VAL A 57 7.85 -12.39 -13.01
CA VAL A 57 7.51 -12.03 -11.63
C VAL A 57 6.97 -10.61 -11.60
N ARG A 58 5.78 -10.48 -11.02
CA ARG A 58 5.04 -9.21 -10.85
C ARG A 58 5.04 -8.78 -9.39
N LYS A 59 5.05 -9.74 -8.46
CA LYS A 59 5.01 -9.50 -7.00
C LYS A 59 6.22 -10.14 -6.32
N LEU A 60 7.09 -9.31 -5.76
CA LEU A 60 8.32 -9.72 -5.07
C LEU A 60 8.29 -9.24 -3.61
N MET A 61 8.21 -10.17 -2.67
CA MET A 61 8.13 -9.87 -1.24
C MET A 61 9.39 -10.37 -0.53
N LEU A 62 10.23 -9.43 -0.13
CA LEU A 62 11.56 -9.61 0.44
C LEU A 62 11.74 -8.87 1.78
N SER A 63 10.67 -8.43 2.42
CA SER A 63 10.74 -7.76 3.71
C SER A 63 11.38 -8.63 4.79
N HIS A 64 12.00 -8.01 5.80
CA HIS A 64 12.68 -8.72 6.91
C HIS A 64 13.78 -9.65 6.40
N ASN A 65 14.78 -9.05 5.74
CA ASN A 65 15.96 -9.72 5.20
C ASN A 65 17.21 -8.85 5.45
N ARG A 66 18.32 -9.11 4.75
CA ARG A 66 19.60 -8.39 4.90
C ARG A 66 20.04 -7.72 3.59
N LEU A 67 19.08 -7.35 2.74
CA LEU A 67 19.36 -6.80 1.42
C LEU A 67 19.96 -5.40 1.53
N THR A 68 20.94 -5.14 0.67
CA THR A 68 21.55 -3.82 0.47
C THR A 68 21.12 -3.25 -0.89
N CYS A 69 21.38 -1.96 -1.12
CA CYS A 69 21.12 -1.31 -2.41
C CYS A 69 21.78 -2.09 -3.57
N LYS A 70 23.02 -2.56 -3.37
CA LYS A 70 23.76 -3.39 -4.32
C LYS A 70 23.03 -4.69 -4.67
N ALA A 71 22.50 -5.41 -3.67
CA ALA A 71 21.79 -6.67 -3.91
C ALA A 71 20.53 -6.46 -4.78
N LEU A 72 19.80 -5.38 -4.53
CA LEU A 72 18.57 -5.05 -5.26
C LEU A 72 18.80 -4.55 -6.69
N SER A 73 20.01 -4.11 -7.05
CA SER A 73 20.30 -3.73 -8.44
C SER A 73 20.02 -4.85 -9.46
N SER A 74 20.17 -6.11 -9.04
CA SER A 74 19.88 -7.31 -9.85
C SER A 74 18.39 -7.47 -10.22
N VAL A 75 17.49 -6.86 -9.44
CA VAL A 75 16.03 -6.88 -9.64
C VAL A 75 15.62 -6.08 -10.87
N ALA A 76 16.47 -5.15 -11.34
CA ALA A 76 16.21 -4.32 -12.52
C ALA A 76 15.92 -5.13 -13.80
N GLY A 77 16.41 -6.37 -13.90
CA GLY A 77 16.14 -7.26 -15.04
C GLY A 77 14.71 -7.82 -15.08
N MET A 78 13.95 -7.74 -13.98
CA MET A 78 12.63 -8.36 -13.85
C MET A 78 11.54 -7.52 -14.54
N ALA A 79 11.51 -7.53 -15.87
CA ALA A 79 10.70 -6.63 -16.70
C ALA A 79 9.19 -6.53 -16.37
N SER A 80 8.62 -7.50 -15.65
CA SER A 80 7.21 -7.51 -15.21
C SER A 80 6.97 -7.09 -13.78
N LEU A 81 7.99 -6.67 -13.04
CA LEU A 81 7.85 -6.31 -11.64
C LEU A 81 6.94 -5.08 -11.46
N GLU A 82 5.89 -5.26 -10.68
CA GLU A 82 4.87 -4.26 -10.37
C GLU A 82 4.86 -3.88 -8.89
N MET A 83 5.13 -4.87 -8.01
CA MET A 83 5.18 -4.69 -6.56
C MET A 83 6.47 -5.25 -5.98
N ILE A 84 7.15 -4.44 -5.17
CA ILE A 84 8.28 -4.88 -4.36
C ILE A 84 8.07 -4.50 -2.88
N ARG A 85 8.23 -5.48 -1.98
CA ARG A 85 8.26 -5.25 -0.53
C ARG A 85 9.67 -5.55 -0.04
N VAL A 86 10.39 -4.54 0.44
CA VAL A 86 11.76 -4.63 0.96
C VAL A 86 11.88 -3.93 2.31
N ALA A 87 10.77 -3.86 3.06
CA ALA A 87 10.77 -3.29 4.39
C ALA A 87 11.69 -4.07 5.34
N ALA A 88 12.24 -3.41 6.36
CA ALA A 88 13.15 -4.01 7.34
C ALA A 88 14.31 -4.79 6.68
N ASN A 89 15.09 -4.08 5.86
CA ASN A 89 16.34 -4.54 5.25
C ASN A 89 17.48 -3.59 5.64
N MET A 90 18.63 -3.69 4.97
CA MET A 90 19.82 -2.87 5.22
C MET A 90 20.03 -1.82 4.12
N LEU A 91 18.95 -1.21 3.63
CA LEU A 91 19.02 -0.19 2.59
C LEU A 91 19.41 1.18 3.20
N GLU A 92 20.56 1.70 2.79
CA GLU A 92 20.97 3.09 3.07
C GLU A 92 20.41 4.09 2.05
N GLU A 93 19.91 3.58 0.92
CA GLU A 93 19.21 4.30 -0.12
C GLU A 93 18.36 3.32 -0.94
N PHE A 94 17.38 3.82 -1.68
CA PHE A 94 16.65 3.01 -2.64
C PHE A 94 17.39 2.98 -3.98
N PRO A 95 17.56 1.80 -4.64
CA PRO A 95 18.31 1.72 -5.88
C PRO A 95 17.68 2.57 -7.00
N SER A 96 18.42 3.55 -7.50
CA SER A 96 17.95 4.47 -8.56
C SER A 96 17.50 3.74 -9.83
N VAL A 97 18.08 2.57 -10.13
CA VAL A 97 17.68 1.72 -11.25
C VAL A 97 16.21 1.26 -11.15
N LEU A 98 15.69 1.07 -9.93
CA LEU A 98 14.31 0.66 -9.72
C LEU A 98 13.31 1.83 -9.84
N LEU A 99 13.76 3.08 -9.67
CA LEU A 99 12.92 4.25 -9.93
C LEU A 99 12.47 4.32 -11.39
N LYS A 100 13.31 3.84 -12.31
CA LYS A 100 13.02 3.79 -13.75
C LYS A 100 12.40 2.46 -14.21
N HIS A 101 12.08 1.56 -13.28
CA HIS A 101 11.51 0.27 -13.64
C HIS A 101 10.13 0.46 -14.28
N PRO A 102 9.83 -0.10 -15.47
CA PRO A 102 8.68 0.32 -16.30
C PRO A 102 7.31 0.11 -15.67
N ARG A 103 7.18 -0.89 -14.79
CA ARG A 103 5.89 -1.31 -14.23
C ARG A 103 5.79 -1.19 -12.72
N LEU A 104 6.88 -0.81 -12.05
CA LEU A 104 6.93 -0.77 -10.59
C LEU A 104 6.01 0.35 -10.08
N ALA A 105 5.08 0.00 -9.20
CA ALA A 105 4.03 0.88 -8.70
C ALA A 105 3.86 0.82 -7.18
N TRP A 106 4.00 -0.36 -6.57
CA TRP A 106 3.88 -0.54 -5.13
C TRP A 106 5.24 -0.88 -4.52
N VAL A 107 5.70 -0.04 -3.60
CA VAL A 107 7.01 -0.16 -2.96
C VAL A 107 6.84 0.02 -1.46
N ALA A 108 7.22 -1.00 -0.67
CA ALA A 108 7.35 -0.86 0.77
C ALA A 108 8.81 -0.88 1.19
N VAL A 109 9.25 0.19 1.86
CA VAL A 109 10.65 0.41 2.26
C VAL A 109 10.81 0.75 3.74
N GLY A 110 9.72 0.76 4.52
CA GLY A 110 9.74 1.08 5.95
C GLY A 110 10.72 0.21 6.74
N GLY A 111 11.29 0.71 7.84
CA GLY A 111 12.25 -0.06 8.65
C GLY A 111 13.64 -0.22 8.05
N ASN A 112 13.95 0.39 6.90
CA ASN A 112 15.32 0.48 6.38
C ASN A 112 16.05 1.69 7.00
N PRO A 113 17.40 1.66 7.12
CA PRO A 113 18.19 2.76 7.65
C PRO A 113 17.83 4.15 7.10
N PHE A 114 17.68 4.31 5.78
CA PHE A 114 17.33 5.60 5.18
C PHE A 114 15.92 6.09 5.59
N ALA A 115 14.95 5.17 5.63
CA ALA A 115 13.56 5.47 5.94
C ALA A 115 13.39 5.78 7.43
N GLU A 116 14.05 5.04 8.32
CA GLU A 116 14.04 5.29 9.76
C GLU A 116 14.75 6.60 10.13
N GLY A 117 15.82 6.94 9.40
CA GLY A 117 16.48 8.23 9.51
C GLY A 117 15.53 9.39 9.16
N ALA A 118 14.81 9.28 8.04
CA ALA A 118 13.80 10.27 7.64
C ALA A 118 12.67 10.35 8.67
N LEU A 119 12.13 9.21 9.10
CA LEU A 119 11.02 9.12 10.04
C LEU A 119 11.36 9.78 11.39
N SER A 120 12.57 9.54 11.90
CA SER A 120 13.06 10.13 13.15
C SER A 120 13.09 11.66 13.10
N ARG A 121 13.35 12.27 11.94
CA ARG A 121 13.29 13.73 11.76
C ARG A 121 11.87 14.28 11.82
N HIS A 122 10.89 13.51 11.36
CA HIS A 122 9.48 13.91 11.34
C HIS A 122 8.75 13.65 12.67
N LEU A 123 9.24 12.74 13.52
CA LEU A 123 8.58 12.32 14.76
C LEU A 123 8.62 13.31 15.92
N ALA A 124 9.28 14.47 15.78
CA ALA A 124 9.44 15.47 16.85
C ALA A 124 8.10 16.04 17.36
N GLU A 125 7.00 15.85 16.63
CA GLU A 125 5.69 16.46 16.88
C GLU A 125 4.55 15.42 16.77
N GLY A 126 4.69 14.24 17.37
CA GLY A 126 3.64 13.20 17.33
C GLY A 126 2.49 13.42 18.32
N PRO A 127 1.30 12.81 18.13
CA PRO A 127 0.18 12.91 19.07
C PRO A 127 0.57 12.42 20.46
N GLN A 128 -0.13 12.96 21.47
CA GLN A 128 0.05 12.59 22.87
C GLN A 128 -0.14 11.07 23.03
N SER A 129 0.77 10.44 23.77
CA SER A 129 0.57 9.04 24.13
C SER A 129 -0.68 8.93 25.00
N LEU A 130 -1.56 8.00 24.65
CA LEU A 130 -2.74 7.66 25.43
C LEU A 130 -2.38 6.61 26.49
N ASP A 131 -3.04 6.69 27.64
CA ASP A 131 -3.08 5.58 28.58
C ASP A 131 -4.13 4.57 28.08
N PHE A 132 -3.73 3.33 27.88
CA PHE A 132 -4.62 2.27 27.38
C PHE A 132 -5.80 2.00 28.33
N SER A 133 -5.68 2.32 29.62
CA SER A 133 -6.78 2.21 30.58
C SER A 133 -7.96 3.14 30.28
N GLU A 134 -7.76 4.21 29.47
CA GLU A 134 -8.85 5.06 28.96
C GLU A 134 -9.70 4.37 27.87
N VAL A 135 -9.27 3.21 27.36
CA VAL A 135 -9.86 2.51 26.22
C VAL A 135 -10.54 1.23 26.68
N THR A 136 -11.82 1.08 26.35
CA THR A 136 -12.54 -0.19 26.53
C THR A 136 -12.63 -0.91 25.19
N LEU A 137 -12.09 -2.13 25.11
CA LEU A 137 -12.20 -2.97 23.92
C LEU A 137 -13.57 -3.65 23.83
N GLY A 138 -14.13 -3.67 22.63
CA GLY A 138 -15.32 -4.40 22.25
C GLY A 138 -15.00 -5.57 21.31
N GLU A 139 -15.93 -5.86 20.40
CA GLU A 139 -15.81 -6.98 19.47
C GLU A 139 -14.66 -6.81 18.48
N LYS A 140 -14.14 -7.93 17.98
CA LYS A 140 -13.12 -7.92 16.92
C LYS A 140 -13.79 -7.56 15.59
N LEU A 141 -13.32 -6.49 14.94
CA LEU A 141 -13.74 -6.07 13.61
C LEU A 141 -12.99 -6.83 12.50
N GLY A 142 -11.71 -7.15 12.74
CA GLY A 142 -10.89 -7.85 11.75
C GLY A 142 -9.45 -8.10 12.22
N SER A 143 -8.69 -8.82 11.40
CA SER A 143 -7.25 -9.00 11.60
C SER A 143 -6.53 -9.09 10.27
N GLY A 144 -5.36 -8.46 10.16
CA GLY A 144 -4.54 -8.42 8.95
C GLY A 144 -3.09 -8.09 9.30
N ALA A 145 -2.14 -8.57 8.49
CA ALA A 145 -0.71 -8.26 8.57
C ALA A 145 -0.11 -8.14 9.99
N GLY A 146 -0.49 -9.03 10.93
CA GLY A 146 0.07 -9.02 12.29
C GLY A 146 -0.58 -8.05 13.29
N ALA A 147 -1.73 -7.47 12.95
CA ALA A 147 -2.55 -6.66 13.86
C ALA A 147 -4.01 -7.13 13.89
N THR A 148 -4.65 -6.92 15.04
CA THR A 148 -6.08 -7.11 15.24
C THR A 148 -6.74 -5.76 15.47
N VAL A 149 -7.88 -5.53 14.81
CA VAL A 149 -8.69 -4.32 14.96
C VAL A 149 -9.97 -4.69 15.71
N HIS A 150 -10.26 -3.95 16.76
CA HIS A 150 -11.45 -4.08 17.60
C HIS A 150 -12.33 -2.84 17.49
N GLU A 151 -13.63 -2.99 17.69
CA GLU A 151 -14.46 -1.88 18.15
C GLU A 151 -14.01 -1.51 19.57
N GLY A 152 -14.18 -0.26 19.97
CA GLY A 152 -13.92 0.16 21.33
C GLY A 152 -14.63 1.44 21.70
N THR A 153 -14.48 1.84 22.95
CA THR A 153 -14.94 3.14 23.47
C THR A 153 -13.77 3.87 24.11
N TRP A 154 -13.58 5.14 23.75
CA TRP A 154 -12.61 6.05 24.35
C TRP A 154 -13.29 7.39 24.65
N ARG A 155 -13.30 7.81 25.93
CA ARG A 155 -13.97 9.04 26.40
C ARG A 155 -15.41 9.20 25.86
N GLU A 156 -16.22 8.15 26.05
CA GLU A 156 -17.61 8.03 25.58
C GLU A 156 -17.81 8.01 24.04
N ARG A 157 -16.73 8.06 23.27
CA ARG A 157 -16.78 7.97 21.81
C ARG A 157 -16.53 6.54 21.34
N LYS A 158 -17.34 6.06 20.39
CA LYS A 158 -17.05 4.83 19.64
C LYS A 158 -15.82 5.01 18.75
N VAL A 159 -14.90 4.05 18.80
CA VAL A 159 -13.60 4.09 18.12
C VAL A 159 -13.23 2.72 17.56
N ALA A 160 -12.30 2.70 16.61
CA ALA A 160 -11.62 1.48 16.22
C ALA A 160 -10.28 1.42 16.96
N VAL A 161 -9.91 0.27 17.51
CA VAL A 161 -8.66 0.09 18.25
C VAL A 161 -7.84 -0.97 17.53
N LYS A 162 -6.71 -0.55 16.94
CA LYS A 162 -5.77 -1.45 16.29
C LYS A 162 -4.67 -1.79 17.29
N ILE A 163 -4.44 -3.09 17.51
CA ILE A 163 -3.40 -3.63 18.39
C ILE A 163 -2.52 -4.54 17.55
N TRP A 164 -1.20 -4.34 17.59
CA TRP A 164 -0.28 -5.25 16.91
C TRP A 164 -0.02 -6.49 17.77
N ASP A 165 -0.23 -7.66 17.19
CA ASP A 165 0.05 -8.96 17.79
C ASP A 165 1.47 -9.45 17.44
N SER A 166 2.09 -8.85 16.41
CA SER A 166 3.46 -9.11 15.96
C SER A 166 4.17 -7.81 15.57
N GLU A 167 5.47 -7.71 15.86
CA GLU A 167 6.29 -6.57 15.44
C GLU A 167 6.60 -6.62 13.93
N CYS A 168 6.61 -7.81 13.32
CA CYS A 168 7.01 -8.01 11.94
C CYS A 168 5.86 -8.54 11.08
N PHE A 169 5.69 -7.97 9.89
CA PHE A 169 4.76 -8.43 8.86
C PHE A 169 5.28 -8.15 7.44
N SER A 170 4.60 -8.69 6.43
CA SER A 170 5.07 -8.68 5.03
C SER A 170 5.35 -7.29 4.47
N ASP A 171 4.60 -6.30 4.94
CA ASP A 171 4.57 -4.97 4.36
C ASP A 171 5.43 -3.98 5.14
N GLY A 172 5.76 -4.29 6.41
CA GLY A 172 6.47 -3.37 7.30
C GLY A 172 6.74 -3.92 8.70
N THR A 173 6.90 -2.99 9.65
CA THR A 173 7.01 -3.26 11.10
C THR A 173 5.92 -2.49 11.84
N ALA A 174 5.52 -3.00 13.02
CA ALA A 174 4.54 -2.32 13.86
C ALA A 174 5.04 -0.93 14.27
N ARG A 175 6.33 -0.80 14.63
CA ARG A 175 6.97 0.49 14.92
C ARG A 175 6.89 1.48 13.76
N THR A 176 7.24 1.07 12.55
CA THR A 176 7.25 1.98 11.39
C THR A 176 5.82 2.43 11.05
N GLU A 177 4.86 1.49 11.01
CA GLU A 177 3.45 1.84 10.76
C GLU A 177 2.92 2.80 11.84
N TRP A 178 3.18 2.49 13.11
CA TRP A 178 2.81 3.33 14.24
C TRP A 178 3.37 4.75 14.12
N ALA A 179 4.65 4.87 13.81
CA ALA A 179 5.33 6.16 13.67
C ALA A 179 4.84 6.95 12.44
N ALA A 180 4.60 6.28 11.30
CA ALA A 180 4.06 6.92 10.10
C ALA A 180 2.64 7.48 10.35
N ASN A 181 1.79 6.70 11.03
CA ASN A 181 0.46 7.17 11.45
C ASN A 181 0.53 8.39 12.37
N ARG A 182 1.48 8.41 13.31
CA ARG A 182 1.70 9.56 14.19
C ARG A 182 2.04 10.82 13.40
N VAL A 183 2.95 10.73 12.43
CA VAL A 183 3.31 11.87 11.56
C VAL A 183 2.13 12.30 10.68
N ALA A 184 1.41 11.35 10.09
CA ALA A 184 0.25 11.65 9.24
C ALA A 184 -0.92 12.29 10.01
N SER A 185 -1.06 11.99 11.30
CA SER A 185 -2.19 12.44 12.12
C SER A 185 -2.18 13.93 12.50
N GLN A 186 -1.12 14.69 12.18
CA GLN A 186 -1.01 16.10 12.60
C GLN A 186 -0.85 17.07 11.42
N PRO A 187 -1.78 18.05 11.25
CA PRO A 187 -2.99 18.29 12.04
C PRO A 187 -4.13 17.29 11.78
N GLY A 188 -3.91 16.32 10.90
CA GLY A 188 -4.92 15.38 10.41
C GLY A 188 -5.47 15.83 9.05
N HIS A 189 -6.10 14.91 8.32
CA HIS A 189 -6.62 15.19 6.99
C HIS A 189 -7.95 14.44 6.76
N PRO A 190 -9.00 15.09 6.20
CA PRO A 190 -10.33 14.49 6.07
C PRO A 190 -10.40 13.27 5.14
N CYS A 191 -9.38 13.06 4.30
CA CYS A 191 -9.29 11.89 3.42
C CYS A 191 -8.45 10.74 4.01
N LEU A 192 -7.99 10.86 5.26
CA LEU A 192 -7.29 9.81 6.00
C LEU A 192 -8.13 9.38 7.20
N VAL A 193 -8.09 8.10 7.57
CA VAL A 193 -8.65 7.65 8.85
C VAL A 193 -7.94 8.39 9.99
N ALA A 194 -8.71 9.10 10.83
CA ALA A 194 -8.09 9.89 11.90
C ALA A 194 -7.48 8.98 12.98
N VAL A 195 -6.31 9.36 13.48
CA VAL A 195 -5.66 8.74 14.65
C VAL A 195 -5.90 9.64 15.84
N PHE A 196 -6.72 9.20 16.80
CA PHE A 196 -7.01 9.98 18.01
C PHE A 196 -5.90 9.89 19.04
N GLY A 197 -5.12 8.80 19.02
CA GLY A 197 -3.90 8.69 19.76
C GLY A 197 -3.32 7.29 19.71
N THR A 198 -2.18 7.13 20.36
CA THR A 198 -1.38 5.91 20.30
C THR A 198 -0.92 5.50 21.67
N PHE A 199 -0.73 4.20 21.90
CA PHE A 199 -0.24 3.65 23.15
C PHE A 199 0.81 2.57 22.88
N GLU A 200 1.71 2.35 23.84
CA GLU A 200 2.76 1.32 23.76
C GLU A 200 2.56 0.18 24.77
N GLU A 201 1.90 0.46 25.90
CA GLU A 201 1.60 -0.50 26.96
C GLU A 201 0.09 -0.77 27.06
N PRO A 202 -0.35 -2.01 27.38
CA PRO A 202 0.48 -3.22 27.59
C PRO A 202 0.99 -3.84 26.30
N ARG A 203 0.49 -3.36 25.14
CA ARG A 203 0.93 -3.72 23.80
C ARG A 203 0.79 -2.50 22.90
N ARG A 204 1.66 -2.35 21.91
CA ARG A 204 1.58 -1.24 20.96
C ARG A 204 0.24 -1.26 20.24
N GLY A 205 -0.37 -0.08 20.13
CA GLY A 205 -1.64 0.09 19.46
C GLY A 205 -2.02 1.55 19.23
N MET A 206 -3.16 1.74 18.61
CA MET A 206 -3.70 3.04 18.24
C MET A 206 -5.22 3.06 18.31
N VAL A 207 -5.73 4.23 18.69
CA VAL A 207 -7.14 4.57 18.68
C VAL A 207 -7.43 5.36 17.42
N LEU A 208 -8.35 4.84 16.61
CA LEU A 208 -8.68 5.32 15.27
C LEU A 208 -10.15 5.75 15.20
N GLU A 209 -10.45 6.60 14.21
CA GLU A 209 -11.82 6.87 13.77
C GLU A 209 -12.53 5.56 13.40
N LEU A 210 -13.70 5.32 13.99
CA LEU A 210 -14.62 4.26 13.55
C LEU A 210 -15.61 4.85 12.54
N LEU A 211 -15.50 4.45 11.28
CA LEU A 211 -16.43 4.86 10.22
C LEU A 211 -17.58 3.87 10.14
N GLU A 212 -18.70 4.19 10.78
CA GLU A 212 -19.88 3.33 10.78
C GLU A 212 -20.41 3.09 9.36
N GLY A 213 -20.60 1.81 9.01
CA GLY A 213 -21.07 1.40 7.68
C GLY A 213 -20.01 1.44 6.58
N ALA A 214 -18.75 1.78 6.90
CA ALA A 214 -17.68 1.77 5.92
C ALA A 214 -17.31 0.35 5.48
N LYS A 215 -16.93 0.22 4.20
CA LYS A 215 -16.42 -1.00 3.58
C LYS A 215 -15.23 -0.68 2.70
N ALA A 216 -14.35 -1.64 2.48
CA ALA A 216 -13.31 -1.53 1.45
C ALA A 216 -13.96 -1.32 0.07
N ALA A 217 -13.35 -0.47 -0.76
CA ALA A 217 -13.93 -0.10 -2.05
C ALA A 217 -13.87 -1.22 -3.10
N ALA A 218 -12.98 -2.20 -2.92
CA ALA A 218 -12.88 -3.43 -3.70
C ALA A 218 -12.32 -4.58 -2.85
N GLY A 219 -12.32 -5.80 -3.39
CA GLY A 219 -11.58 -6.91 -2.79
C GLY A 219 -10.07 -6.80 -3.01
N PRO A 220 -9.23 -7.36 -2.12
CA PRO A 220 -7.78 -7.36 -2.28
C PRO A 220 -7.34 -8.21 -3.49
N PRO A 221 -6.10 -8.06 -3.98
CA PRO A 221 -5.58 -8.86 -5.08
C PRO A 221 -5.65 -10.37 -4.82
N THR A 222 -5.98 -11.12 -5.86
CA THR A 222 -6.10 -12.59 -5.83
C THR A 222 -4.99 -13.24 -6.65
N PHE A 223 -4.87 -14.57 -6.58
CA PHE A 223 -3.95 -15.31 -7.44
C PHE A 223 -4.16 -15.07 -8.95
N GLN A 224 -5.37 -14.70 -9.36
CA GLN A 224 -5.68 -14.39 -10.76
C GLN A 224 -5.24 -12.97 -11.14
N THR A 225 -5.54 -11.98 -10.29
CA THR A 225 -5.27 -10.56 -10.57
C THR A 225 -3.85 -10.13 -10.23
N VAL A 226 -3.14 -10.95 -9.44
CA VAL A 226 -1.73 -10.81 -9.02
C VAL A 226 -1.49 -9.63 -8.09
N THR A 227 -1.60 -8.43 -8.64
CA THR A 227 -1.35 -7.14 -7.99
C THR A 227 -2.53 -6.20 -8.13
N ARG A 228 -3.50 -6.50 -9.02
CA ARG A 228 -4.70 -5.68 -9.23
C ARG A 228 -5.79 -6.07 -8.24
N ASP A 229 -6.64 -5.13 -7.84
CA ASP A 229 -7.75 -5.41 -6.95
C ASP A 229 -8.76 -6.38 -7.58
N ALA A 230 -9.46 -7.14 -6.75
CA ALA A 230 -10.50 -8.04 -7.19
C ALA A 230 -11.82 -7.28 -7.35
N LEU A 231 -12.11 -6.91 -8.59
CA LEU A 231 -13.31 -6.18 -8.99
C LEU A 231 -14.48 -7.11 -9.32
N PRO A 232 -15.74 -6.64 -9.29
CA PRO A 232 -16.91 -7.41 -9.71
C PRO A 232 -16.80 -8.03 -11.12
N CYS A 233 -16.20 -7.33 -12.08
CA CYS A 233 -15.96 -7.84 -13.44
C CYS A 233 -14.94 -9.00 -13.50
N HIS A 234 -14.19 -9.24 -12.42
CA HIS A 234 -13.28 -10.36 -12.24
C HIS A 234 -13.85 -11.42 -11.28
N GLY A 235 -15.12 -11.29 -10.87
CA GLY A 235 -15.74 -12.14 -9.85
C GLY A 235 -15.34 -11.82 -8.40
N GLY A 236 -14.73 -10.65 -8.17
CA GLY A 236 -14.40 -10.13 -6.84
C GLY A 236 -15.57 -9.41 -6.15
N PRO A 237 -15.46 -9.11 -4.85
CA PRO A 237 -16.48 -8.39 -4.10
C PRO A 237 -16.41 -6.87 -4.35
N GLY A 238 -17.53 -6.18 -4.13
CA GLY A 238 -17.62 -4.72 -4.19
C GLY A 238 -18.78 -4.25 -5.05
N PRO A 239 -19.19 -2.98 -4.93
CA PRO A 239 -20.20 -2.40 -5.81
C PRO A 239 -19.59 -1.92 -7.12
N THR A 240 -20.41 -1.81 -8.16
CA THR A 240 -20.11 -1.00 -9.34
C THR A 240 -20.44 0.46 -9.00
N TYR A 241 -19.48 1.37 -9.16
CA TYR A 241 -19.64 2.78 -8.81
C TYR A 241 -20.26 3.60 -9.94
N SER A 242 -21.07 4.61 -9.61
CA SER A 242 -21.37 5.67 -10.60
C SER A 242 -20.09 6.41 -10.99
N VAL A 243 -20.04 7.00 -12.18
CA VAL A 243 -18.87 7.81 -12.61
C VAL A 243 -18.56 8.93 -11.62
N THR A 244 -19.60 9.57 -11.09
CA THR A 244 -19.47 10.60 -10.06
C THR A 244 -18.81 10.05 -8.78
N ALA A 245 -19.20 8.85 -8.33
CA ALA A 245 -18.59 8.19 -7.18
C ALA A 245 -17.14 7.76 -7.45
N ALA A 246 -16.84 7.23 -8.63
CA ALA A 246 -15.49 6.86 -9.04
C ALA A 246 -14.55 8.09 -9.02
N ARG A 247 -14.98 9.21 -9.62
CA ARG A 247 -14.23 10.49 -9.54
C ARG A 247 -14.03 10.93 -8.09
N ARG A 248 -15.06 10.81 -7.26
CA ARG A 248 -14.98 11.19 -5.83
C ARG A 248 -13.94 10.35 -5.08
N ILE A 249 -13.94 9.03 -5.27
CA ILE A 249 -12.95 8.12 -4.66
C ILE A 249 -11.54 8.54 -5.10
N ALA A 250 -11.32 8.70 -6.41
CA ALA A 250 -10.04 9.12 -6.96
C ALA A 250 -9.57 10.46 -6.37
N ALA A 251 -10.46 11.46 -6.26
CA ALA A 251 -10.12 12.76 -5.69
C ALA A 251 -9.73 12.67 -4.21
N HIS A 252 -10.44 11.86 -3.41
CA HIS A 252 -10.11 11.72 -1.97
C HIS A 252 -8.77 11.00 -1.79
N VAL A 253 -8.49 9.96 -2.57
CA VAL A 253 -7.19 9.27 -2.52
C VAL A 253 -6.07 10.20 -3.00
N ALA A 254 -6.29 10.99 -4.05
CA ALA A 254 -5.31 11.98 -4.51
C ALA A 254 -5.03 13.05 -3.43
N ALA A 255 -6.07 13.53 -2.74
CA ALA A 255 -5.91 14.48 -1.64
C ALA A 255 -5.14 13.87 -0.46
N ALA A 256 -5.43 12.62 -0.10
CA ALA A 256 -4.67 11.88 0.90
C ALA A 256 -3.19 11.72 0.51
N GLY A 257 -2.91 11.32 -0.74
CA GLY A 257 -1.56 11.19 -1.27
C GLY A 257 -0.79 12.51 -1.27
N ALA A 258 -1.42 13.61 -1.70
CA ALA A 258 -0.82 14.95 -1.66
C ALA A 258 -0.45 15.37 -0.24
N TYR A 259 -1.34 15.13 0.71
CA TYR A 259 -1.10 15.41 2.12
C TYR A 259 0.06 14.57 2.67
N LEU A 260 0.10 13.26 2.41
CA LEU A 260 1.20 12.39 2.86
C LEU A 260 2.55 12.83 2.27
N HIS A 261 2.60 13.15 0.97
CA HIS A 261 3.81 13.62 0.31
C HIS A 261 4.29 14.95 0.90
N SER A 262 3.38 15.85 1.27
CA SER A 262 3.72 17.11 1.96
C SER A 262 4.36 16.90 3.33
N LYS A 263 4.14 15.73 3.95
CA LYS A 263 4.74 15.30 5.22
C LYS A 263 6.02 14.49 5.05
N GLY A 264 6.51 14.31 3.82
CA GLY A 264 7.65 13.45 3.53
C GLY A 264 7.34 11.96 3.65
N LEU A 265 6.05 11.57 3.66
CA LEU A 265 5.61 10.20 3.77
C LEU A 265 5.16 9.64 2.41
N MET A 266 5.32 8.34 2.25
CA MET A 266 4.63 7.50 1.29
C MET A 266 3.68 6.56 2.03
N HIS A 267 2.57 6.20 1.40
CA HIS A 267 1.67 5.15 1.88
C HIS A 267 2.21 3.75 1.56
N GLY A 268 2.84 3.58 0.40
CA GLY A 268 3.43 2.33 -0.09
C GLY A 268 2.42 1.27 -0.55
N ASP A 269 1.12 1.51 -0.39
CA ASP A 269 0.05 0.52 -0.64
C ASP A 269 -1.29 1.10 -1.06
N ILE A 270 -1.27 2.09 -1.97
CA ILE A 270 -2.50 2.71 -2.47
C ILE A 270 -3.27 1.70 -3.34
N TYR A 271 -4.46 1.36 -2.87
CA TYR A 271 -5.40 0.40 -3.46
C TYR A 271 -6.85 0.76 -3.13
N LEU A 272 -7.82 0.23 -3.91
CA LEU A 272 -9.23 0.32 -3.57
C LEU A 272 -9.56 -0.53 -2.34
N HIS A 273 -8.92 -1.67 -2.14
CA HIS A 273 -9.16 -2.48 -0.92
C HIS A 273 -8.68 -1.79 0.37
N ASN A 274 -7.72 -0.86 0.26
CA ASN A 274 -7.24 -0.02 1.35
C ASN A 274 -7.98 1.34 1.43
N THR A 275 -8.95 1.56 0.55
CA THR A 275 -9.81 2.75 0.54
C THR A 275 -11.17 2.39 1.13
N LEU A 276 -11.52 2.99 2.26
CA LEU A 276 -12.80 2.83 2.91
C LEU A 276 -13.83 3.78 2.31
N VAL A 277 -15.00 3.24 1.97
CA VAL A 277 -16.15 3.99 1.44
C VAL A 277 -17.39 3.76 2.28
N VAL A 278 -18.16 4.83 2.49
CA VAL A 278 -19.52 4.76 3.04
C VAL A 278 -20.50 5.06 1.91
N LEU A 279 -21.37 4.11 1.60
CA LEU A 279 -22.36 4.25 0.52
C LEU A 279 -23.59 5.03 1.00
N ASP A 280 -24.21 5.80 0.09
CA ASP A 280 -25.48 6.48 0.37
C ASP A 280 -26.68 5.54 0.15
N GLY A 281 -26.99 4.75 1.18
CA GLY A 281 -28.08 3.77 1.15
C GLY A 281 -29.49 4.34 1.04
N LEU A 282 -29.67 5.68 1.03
CA LEU A 282 -30.98 6.33 0.97
C LEU A 282 -31.32 6.88 -0.43
N LYS A 283 -30.35 7.00 -1.35
CA LYS A 283 -30.58 7.63 -2.67
C LYS A 283 -30.07 6.82 -3.86
N ASP A 284 -28.92 6.16 -3.73
CA ASP A 284 -28.30 5.40 -4.82
C ASP A 284 -27.19 4.52 -4.23
N ALA A 285 -27.35 3.19 -4.28
CA ALA A 285 -26.35 2.25 -3.76
C ALA A 285 -24.99 2.32 -4.49
N SER A 286 -24.91 3.02 -5.63
CA SER A 286 -23.69 3.32 -6.37
C SER A 286 -23.07 4.68 -6.04
N ALA A 287 -23.70 5.48 -5.16
CA ALA A 287 -23.20 6.77 -4.69
C ALA A 287 -22.40 6.63 -3.39
N VAL A 288 -21.33 7.42 -3.29
CA VAL A 288 -20.39 7.41 -2.15
C VAL A 288 -20.56 8.68 -1.34
N LYS A 289 -20.93 8.52 -0.07
CA LYS A 289 -21.11 9.59 0.90
C LYS A 289 -19.78 10.04 1.49
N ASP A 290 -18.91 9.07 1.81
CA ASP A 290 -17.63 9.35 2.46
C ASP A 290 -16.51 8.42 1.99
N VAL A 291 -15.27 8.92 2.00
CA VAL A 291 -14.06 8.19 1.54
C VAL A 291 -12.88 8.47 2.48
N ARG A 292 -12.18 7.42 2.90
CA ARG A 292 -10.95 7.50 3.69
C ARG A 292 -9.92 6.52 3.15
N LEU A 293 -8.69 6.99 2.94
CA LEU A 293 -7.55 6.12 2.75
C LEU A 293 -7.10 5.57 4.12
N SER A 294 -6.78 4.28 4.16
CA SER A 294 -6.46 3.53 5.37
C SER A 294 -5.33 2.53 5.11
N ASP A 295 -4.88 1.85 6.17
CA ASP A 295 -3.81 0.83 6.17
C ASP A 295 -2.42 1.35 5.79
N PHE A 296 -1.69 1.78 6.82
CA PHE A 296 -0.36 2.34 6.67
C PHE A 296 0.73 1.27 6.89
N GLY A 297 0.39 -0.03 6.76
CA GLY A 297 1.34 -1.13 6.99
C GLY A 297 2.61 -1.06 6.12
N ALA A 298 2.50 -0.50 4.91
CA ALA A 298 3.64 -0.28 4.01
C ALA A 298 4.22 1.14 4.05
N ALA A 299 3.67 2.01 4.89
CA ALA A 299 4.04 3.42 4.90
C ALA A 299 5.48 3.64 5.35
N ALA A 300 6.11 4.67 4.81
CA ALA A 300 7.48 5.01 5.12
C ALA A 300 7.72 6.51 4.97
N ALA A 301 8.59 7.07 5.81
CA ALA A 301 9.19 8.37 5.53
C ALA A 301 10.29 8.19 4.49
N VAL A 302 10.30 9.07 3.49
CA VAL A 302 11.22 9.00 2.35
C VAL A 302 11.60 10.42 1.99
N ASP A 303 12.87 10.78 2.07
CA ASP A 303 13.34 12.12 1.68
C ASP A 303 13.50 12.28 0.16
N ASP A 304 13.82 11.19 -0.54
CA ASP A 304 13.98 11.15 -1.99
C ASP A 304 12.65 11.49 -2.69
N PRO A 305 12.56 12.65 -3.38
CA PRO A 305 11.33 13.06 -4.04
C PRO A 305 10.93 12.16 -5.21
N ASP A 306 11.90 11.52 -5.90
CA ASP A 306 11.60 10.67 -7.04
C ASP A 306 11.05 9.31 -6.57
N LEU A 307 11.54 8.78 -5.44
CA LEU A 307 10.92 7.61 -4.82
C LEU A 307 9.51 7.92 -4.31
N ARG A 308 9.28 9.06 -3.65
CA ARG A 308 7.92 9.48 -3.26
C ARG A 308 7.00 9.57 -4.47
N ARG A 309 7.48 10.21 -5.53
CA ARG A 309 6.69 10.43 -6.75
C ARG A 309 6.39 9.14 -7.53
N LEU A 310 7.23 8.11 -7.42
CA LEU A 310 6.96 6.78 -7.99
C LEU A 310 5.60 6.21 -7.51
N GLU A 311 5.18 6.53 -6.29
CA GLU A 311 3.89 6.10 -5.70
C GLU A 311 2.68 6.46 -6.58
N VAL A 312 2.76 7.54 -7.36
CA VAL A 312 1.68 7.98 -8.25
C VAL A 312 1.29 6.89 -9.26
N ARG A 313 2.20 5.96 -9.58
CA ARG A 313 1.88 4.80 -10.42
C ARG A 313 0.85 3.86 -9.78
N SER A 314 0.91 3.65 -8.46
CA SER A 314 -0.10 2.86 -7.74
C SER A 314 -1.47 3.53 -7.80
N PHE A 315 -1.52 4.86 -7.71
CA PHE A 315 -2.74 5.62 -7.93
C PHE A 315 -3.26 5.49 -9.37
N GLY A 316 -2.37 5.51 -10.37
CA GLY A 316 -2.73 5.20 -11.75
C GLY A 316 -3.42 3.84 -11.86
N TRP A 317 -2.90 2.81 -11.22
CA TRP A 317 -3.54 1.50 -11.18
C TRP A 317 -4.91 1.53 -10.47
N LEU A 318 -5.04 2.24 -9.35
CA LEU A 318 -6.34 2.47 -8.70
C LEU A 318 -7.35 3.15 -9.63
N LEU A 319 -6.93 4.15 -10.41
CA LEU A 319 -7.77 4.78 -11.43
C LEU A 319 -8.20 3.78 -12.51
N GLN A 320 -7.29 2.91 -12.95
CA GLN A 320 -7.61 1.87 -13.92
C GLN A 320 -8.67 0.91 -13.36
N ASP A 321 -8.60 0.55 -12.07
CA ASP A 321 -9.62 -0.31 -11.45
C ASP A 321 -10.99 0.38 -11.43
N LEU A 322 -11.03 1.68 -11.11
CA LEU A 322 -12.26 2.48 -11.16
C LEU A 322 -12.81 2.61 -12.59
N LEU A 323 -11.94 2.75 -13.60
CA LEU A 323 -12.31 2.79 -15.02
C LEU A 323 -12.82 1.45 -15.55
N GLU A 324 -12.46 0.33 -14.92
CA GLU A 324 -12.94 -1.01 -15.26
C GLU A 324 -14.21 -1.40 -14.49
N SER A 325 -14.53 -0.69 -13.40
CA SER A 325 -15.63 -0.99 -12.50
C SER A 325 -16.53 0.22 -12.22
N HIS A 326 -17.09 0.79 -13.29
CA HIS A 326 -18.09 1.85 -13.21
C HIS A 326 -19.41 1.48 -13.92
N ALA A 327 -20.49 2.14 -13.51
CA ALA A 327 -21.80 2.07 -14.15
C ALA A 327 -21.80 2.92 -15.43
N GLU A 328 -22.71 2.65 -16.35
CA GLU A 328 -22.82 3.43 -17.60
C GLU A 328 -22.98 4.93 -17.31
N PRO A 329 -22.24 5.80 -18.04
CA PRO A 329 -22.35 7.25 -17.85
C PRO A 329 -23.74 7.74 -18.24
N ARG A 330 -24.33 8.61 -17.42
CA ARG A 330 -25.73 9.06 -17.57
C ARG A 330 -25.87 10.31 -18.44
N ASN A 331 -24.77 11.01 -18.71
CA ASN A 331 -24.74 12.25 -19.49
C ASN A 331 -23.32 12.51 -20.02
N ASP A 332 -23.20 13.48 -20.93
CA ASP A 332 -21.93 13.87 -21.56
C ASP A 332 -20.87 14.36 -20.56
N GLY A 333 -21.30 14.90 -19.41
CA GLY A 333 -20.38 15.30 -18.32
C GLY A 333 -19.72 14.11 -17.64
N GLU A 334 -20.45 13.01 -17.42
CA GLU A 334 -19.86 11.76 -16.92
C GLU A 334 -18.96 11.11 -17.98
N VAL A 335 -19.29 11.21 -19.28
CA VAL A 335 -18.38 10.76 -20.36
C VAL A 335 -17.06 11.55 -20.33
N ALA A 336 -17.13 12.88 -20.26
CA ALA A 336 -15.95 13.74 -20.17
C ALA A 336 -15.10 13.44 -18.92
N THR A 337 -15.76 13.12 -17.79
CA THR A 337 -15.08 12.70 -16.56
C THR A 337 -14.27 11.42 -16.76
N LEU A 338 -14.82 10.43 -17.46
CA LEU A 338 -14.11 9.18 -17.75
C LEU A 338 -12.89 9.42 -18.66
N GLU A 339 -13.02 10.29 -19.67
CA GLU A 339 -11.89 10.65 -20.55
C GLU A 339 -10.78 11.35 -19.76
N LEU A 340 -11.13 12.31 -18.89
CA LEU A 340 -10.17 12.94 -17.99
C LEU A 340 -9.44 11.93 -17.10
N MET A 341 -10.17 10.98 -16.50
CA MET A 341 -9.57 9.93 -15.68
C MET A 341 -8.62 9.03 -16.49
N LYS A 342 -8.94 8.73 -17.75
CA LYS A 342 -8.04 7.99 -18.66
C LYS A 342 -6.77 8.79 -18.96
N GLU A 343 -6.86 10.09 -19.20
CA GLU A 343 -5.70 10.96 -19.43
C GLU A 343 -4.78 11.03 -18.20
N ILE A 344 -5.36 11.15 -17.00
CA ILE A 344 -4.60 11.10 -15.74
C ILE A 344 -3.92 9.73 -15.60
N ARG A 345 -4.65 8.63 -15.85
CA ARG A 345 -4.12 7.26 -15.81
C ARG A 345 -2.90 7.08 -16.72
N VAL A 346 -2.94 7.61 -17.94
CA VAL A 346 -1.81 7.53 -18.89
C VAL A 346 -0.59 8.25 -18.33
N ARG A 347 -0.76 9.48 -17.83
CA ARG A 347 0.35 10.25 -17.23
C ARG A 347 0.92 9.62 -15.96
N CYS A 348 0.08 8.97 -15.14
CA CYS A 348 0.54 8.20 -14.00
C CYS A 348 1.38 6.98 -14.39
N GLY A 349 1.47 6.63 -15.69
CA GLY A 349 2.29 5.54 -16.21
C GLY A 349 3.63 5.96 -16.81
N SER A 350 4.07 7.23 -16.67
CA SER A 350 5.36 7.64 -17.27
C SER A 350 6.54 6.85 -16.69
N MET A 351 7.48 6.51 -17.59
CA MET A 351 8.73 5.81 -17.30
C MET A 351 9.71 6.66 -16.51
N GLU A 352 9.76 7.97 -16.77
CA GLU A 352 10.64 8.89 -16.07
C GLU A 352 9.94 9.43 -14.83
N PRO A 353 10.49 9.21 -13.61
CA PRO A 353 9.87 9.71 -12.37
C PRO A 353 9.60 11.21 -12.39
N GLN A 354 10.42 11.98 -13.13
CA GLN A 354 10.24 13.42 -13.22
C GLN A 354 9.01 13.89 -14.00
N GLU A 355 8.50 13.04 -14.88
CA GLU A 355 7.30 13.31 -15.69
C GLU A 355 6.01 12.84 -15.02
N LEU A 356 6.11 12.04 -13.95
CA LEU A 356 4.94 11.65 -13.17
C LEU A 356 4.29 12.92 -12.58
N PRO A 357 2.96 13.07 -12.70
CA PRO A 357 2.26 14.19 -12.09
C PRO A 357 2.36 14.09 -10.57
N CYS A 358 2.34 15.22 -9.86
CA CYS A 358 2.15 15.20 -8.41
C CYS A 358 0.67 14.99 -8.05
N PHE A 359 0.40 14.45 -6.85
CA PHE A 359 -0.96 14.25 -6.37
C PHE A 359 -1.78 15.54 -6.29
N GLU A 360 -1.15 16.67 -5.95
CA GLU A 360 -1.83 17.98 -5.91
C GLU A 360 -2.33 18.40 -7.30
N GLY A 361 -1.51 18.24 -8.34
CA GLY A 361 -1.90 18.52 -9.72
C GLY A 361 -2.97 17.57 -10.24
N ILE A 362 -2.96 16.30 -9.80
CA ILE A 362 -4.05 15.35 -10.08
C ILE A 362 -5.35 15.81 -9.41
N LEU A 363 -5.29 16.19 -8.14
CA LEU A 363 -6.46 16.61 -7.37
C LEU A 363 -7.13 17.83 -8.00
N GLN A 364 -6.35 18.84 -8.38
CA GLN A 364 -6.87 20.04 -9.05
C GLN A 364 -7.64 19.70 -10.33
N GLN A 365 -7.14 18.75 -11.12
CA GLN A 365 -7.82 18.28 -12.33
C GLN A 365 -9.09 17.50 -12.02
N LEU A 366 -9.09 16.66 -10.99
CA LEU A 366 -10.28 15.90 -10.59
C LEU A 366 -11.36 16.77 -9.94
N GLN A 367 -11.03 17.97 -9.44
CA GLN A 367 -11.96 18.90 -8.79
C GLN A 367 -12.49 20.00 -9.73
N GLY A 368 -11.70 20.38 -10.75
CA GLY A 368 -12.18 21.17 -11.88
C GLY A 368 -13.25 20.43 -12.67
#